data_AF-A0AAJ6ZCH3-F1
#
_entry.id   AF-A0AAJ6ZCH3-F1
#
_cell.length_a   1.000
_cell.length_b   1.000
_cell.length_c   1.000
_cell.angle_alpha   90.00
_cell.angle_beta   90.00
_cell.angle_gamma   90.00
#
_symmetry.space_group_name_H-M   'P 1'
#
loop_
_entity.id
_entity.type
_entity.pdbx_description
1 polymer ?
#
loop_
_entity_poly.entity_id
_entity_poly.type
_entity_poly.pdbx_seq_one_letter_code
_entity_poly.pdbx_strand_id
1 'polypeptide(L)'
;MYLMILSYIQREFKYAQMFAITYPKCIENHRDNFYVFLCLFSLSFIFAIYATIVYIGFDPLISIFVLQICGQLEILSHQLLALNEVTDSNEIIQSLKTINIKLQCLYSFIDSLKSNFMILFEYQIKVAIFLVPFALFQIFQGVKLRESIYCCGWEKQSNIKIRKTVLLMMTRCNNPPSIRSVFYPVNLETFSEACRQSYAIFNIMNAAWS
;
A
#
# COMPACT_ATOMS: atom_id res chain seq x y z
N MET A 1 -18.83 3.49 -12.34
CA MET A 1 -20.15 2.84 -12.54
C MET A 1 -21.23 3.42 -11.63
N TYR A 2 -21.05 3.42 -10.30
CA TYR A 2 -22.00 4.00 -9.33
C TYR A 2 -22.39 5.47 -9.61
N LEU A 3 -21.42 6.32 -9.98
CA LEU A 3 -21.67 7.72 -10.33
C LEU A 3 -22.48 7.92 -11.63
N MET A 4 -22.36 7.01 -12.60
CA MET A 4 -23.19 7.03 -13.82
C MET A 4 -24.63 6.63 -13.55
N ILE A 5 -24.84 5.68 -12.63
CA ILE A 5 -26.20 5.26 -12.22
C ILE A 5 -26.90 6.41 -11.48
N LEU A 6 -26.17 7.14 -10.63
CA LEU A 6 -26.70 8.32 -9.94
C LEU A 6 -26.99 9.50 -10.87
N SER A 7 -26.15 9.77 -11.88
CA SER A 7 -26.43 10.83 -12.86
C SER A 7 -27.59 10.48 -13.79
N TYR A 8 -27.75 9.20 -14.14
CA TYR A 8 -28.92 8.70 -14.86
C TYR A 8 -30.23 8.93 -14.08
N ILE A 9 -30.19 8.77 -12.75
CA ILE A 9 -31.33 9.05 -11.86
C ILE A 9 -31.61 10.56 -11.73
N GLN A 10 -30.59 11.42 -11.85
CA GLN A 10 -30.71 12.88 -11.71
C GLN A 10 -31.14 13.64 -12.99
N ARG A 11 -31.45 12.94 -14.10
CA ARG A 11 -31.92 13.50 -15.39
C ARG A 11 -31.01 14.54 -16.07
N GLU A 12 -29.84 14.86 -15.52
CA GLU A 12 -28.75 15.51 -16.24
C GLU A 12 -27.86 14.44 -16.88
N PHE A 13 -28.04 14.19 -18.18
CA PHE A 13 -27.13 13.35 -18.97
C PHE A 13 -25.76 14.02 -19.09
N LYS A 14 -24.95 13.93 -18.03
CA LYS A 14 -23.51 14.22 -18.07
C LYS A 14 -22.78 12.91 -17.88
N TYR A 15 -21.96 12.55 -18.86
CA TYR A 15 -21.05 11.40 -18.78
C TYR A 15 -20.06 11.65 -17.65
N ALA A 16 -20.36 11.10 -16.46
CA ALA A 16 -19.53 11.25 -15.28
C ALA A 16 -18.23 10.47 -15.47
N GLN A 17 -17.18 11.16 -15.88
CA GLN A 17 -15.84 10.60 -16.00
C GLN A 17 -15.34 10.13 -14.64
N MET A 18 -14.59 9.02 -14.66
CA MET A 18 -13.99 8.44 -13.46
C MET A 18 -12.85 9.31 -12.89
N PHE A 19 -12.22 10.15 -13.73
CA PHE A 19 -11.17 11.09 -13.36
C PHE A 19 -11.45 12.47 -13.98
N ALA A 20 -11.38 13.53 -13.18
CA ALA A 20 -11.55 14.90 -13.65
C ALA A 20 -10.24 15.40 -14.30
N ILE A 21 -10.00 14.97 -15.54
CA ILE A 21 -8.82 15.37 -16.32
C ILE A 21 -9.29 16.28 -17.46
N THR A 22 -8.67 17.44 -17.62
CA THR A 22 -8.94 18.35 -18.74
C THR A 22 -8.23 17.83 -19.98
N TYR A 23 -8.97 17.45 -21.02
CA TYR A 23 -8.39 16.91 -22.25
C TYR A 23 -7.93 18.02 -23.20
N PRO A 24 -7.04 17.72 -24.16
CA PRO A 24 -6.73 18.62 -25.26
C PRO A 24 -8.01 19.07 -25.98
N LYS A 25 -8.07 20.35 -26.39
CA LYS A 25 -9.27 21.02 -26.93
C LYS A 25 -10.02 20.23 -28.03
N CYS A 26 -9.32 19.46 -28.85
CA CYS A 26 -9.93 18.65 -29.92
C CYS A 26 -10.82 17.51 -29.39
N ILE A 27 -10.43 16.92 -28.26
CA ILE A 27 -11.12 15.79 -27.61
C ILE A 27 -12.22 16.31 -26.70
N GLU A 28 -11.99 17.44 -26.02
CA GLU A 28 -12.98 18.08 -25.14
C GLU A 28 -14.24 18.51 -25.94
N ASN A 29 -14.07 18.99 -27.17
CA ASN A 29 -15.19 19.37 -28.05
C ASN A 29 -16.08 18.19 -28.50
N HIS A 30 -15.58 16.95 -28.46
CA HIS A 30 -16.33 15.75 -28.86
C HIS A 30 -16.64 14.84 -27.67
N ARG A 31 -16.53 15.37 -26.45
CA ARG A 31 -16.61 14.62 -25.18
C ARG A 31 -17.99 13.98 -24.94
N ASP A 32 -19.06 14.59 -25.42
CA ASP A 32 -20.44 14.08 -25.25
C ASP A 32 -20.82 13.02 -26.29
N ASN A 33 -19.92 12.71 -27.24
CA ASN A 33 -20.14 11.63 -28.19
C ASN A 33 -19.87 10.27 -27.50
N PHE A 34 -20.88 9.41 -27.51
CA PHE A 34 -20.85 8.08 -26.89
C PHE A 34 -19.63 7.25 -27.30
N TYR A 35 -19.23 7.30 -28.57
CA TYR A 35 -18.08 6.53 -29.08
C TYR A 35 -16.74 7.05 -28.53
N VAL A 36 -16.59 8.38 -28.41
CA VAL A 36 -15.38 9.00 -27.84
C VAL A 36 -15.29 8.67 -26.35
N PHE A 37 -16.41 8.74 -25.64
CA PHE A 37 -16.48 8.32 -24.24
C PHE A 37 -16.11 6.85 -24.05
N LEU A 38 -16.67 5.94 -24.84
CA LEU A 38 -16.39 4.51 -24.76
C LEU A 38 -14.92 4.19 -25.06
N CYS A 39 -14.34 4.86 -26.05
CA CYS A 39 -12.93 4.73 -26.40
C CYS A 39 -12.01 5.19 -25.25
N LEU A 40 -12.25 6.40 -24.73
CA LEU A 40 -11.48 6.95 -23.60
C LEU A 40 -11.63 6.10 -22.33
N PHE A 41 -12.82 5.58 -22.06
CA PHE A 41 -13.07 4.70 -20.93
C PHE A 41 -12.29 3.38 -21.08
N SER A 42 -12.35 2.76 -22.26
CA SER A 42 -11.64 1.50 -22.54
C SER A 42 -10.13 1.68 -22.44
N LEU A 43 -9.59 2.78 -22.99
CA LEU A 43 -8.17 3.09 -22.90
C LEU A 43 -7.72 3.33 -21.45
N SER A 44 -8.52 4.07 -20.67
CA SER A 44 -8.25 4.30 -19.24
C SER A 44 -8.32 3.00 -18.43
N PHE A 45 -9.25 2.11 -18.77
CA PHE A 45 -9.41 0.82 -18.11
C PHE A 45 -8.25 -0.14 -18.40
N ILE A 46 -7.82 -0.24 -19.66
CA ILE A 46 -6.64 -1.02 -20.05
C ILE A 46 -5.38 -0.48 -19.35
N PHE A 47 -5.21 0.84 -19.32
CA PHE A 47 -4.10 1.47 -18.60
C PHE A 47 -4.13 1.14 -17.11
N ALA A 48 -5.30 1.19 -16.46
CA ALA A 48 -5.44 0.84 -15.05
C ALA A 48 -5.09 -0.63 -14.78
N ILE A 49 -5.53 -1.55 -15.64
CA ILE A 49 -5.15 -2.98 -15.55
C ILE A 49 -3.64 -3.13 -15.69
N TYR A 50 -3.05 -2.52 -16.72
CA TYR A 50 -1.61 -2.58 -16.96
C TYR A 50 -0.81 -2.04 -15.77
N ALA A 51 -1.15 -0.86 -15.27
CA ALA A 51 -0.51 -0.25 -14.11
C ALA A 51 -0.63 -1.13 -12.86
N THR A 52 -1.81 -1.74 -12.64
CA THR A 52 -2.05 -2.65 -11.52
C THR A 52 -1.21 -3.91 -11.63
N ILE A 53 -1.11 -4.52 -12.81
CA ILE A 53 -0.27 -5.72 -13.05
C ILE A 53 1.20 -5.39 -12.81
N VAL A 54 1.70 -4.27 -13.34
CA VAL A 54 3.09 -3.85 -13.13
C VAL A 54 3.36 -3.62 -11.64
N TYR A 55 2.46 -2.95 -10.94
CA TYR A 55 2.62 -2.66 -9.52
C TYR A 55 2.56 -3.93 -8.66
N ILE A 56 1.55 -4.79 -8.86
CA ILE A 56 1.38 -6.06 -8.14
C ILE A 56 2.46 -7.07 -8.51
N GLY A 57 3.05 -7.01 -9.71
CA GLY A 57 4.17 -7.89 -10.06
C GLY A 57 5.48 -7.44 -9.42
N PHE A 58 5.70 -6.13 -9.32
CA PHE A 58 6.96 -5.56 -8.85
C PHE A 58 7.12 -5.64 -7.32
N ASP A 59 6.08 -5.29 -6.57
CA ASP A 59 6.14 -5.16 -5.11
C ASP A 59 6.43 -6.50 -4.38
N PRO A 60 5.82 -7.64 -4.79
CA PRO A 60 6.14 -8.95 -4.22
C PRO A 60 7.51 -9.46 -4.67
N LEU A 61 7.97 -9.12 -5.87
CA LEU A 61 9.25 -9.59 -6.41
C LEU A 61 10.43 -9.10 -5.55
N ILE A 62 10.34 -7.87 -5.06
CA ILE A 62 11.23 -7.32 -4.04
C ILE A 62 11.25 -8.20 -2.79
N SER A 63 10.05 -8.47 -2.25
CA SER A 63 9.90 -9.19 -1.00
C SER A 63 10.43 -10.63 -1.11
N ILE A 64 10.23 -11.27 -2.27
CA ILE A 64 10.75 -12.60 -2.58
C ILE A 64 12.27 -12.62 -2.57
N PHE A 65 12.94 -11.65 -3.21
CA PHE A 65 14.41 -11.64 -3.22
C PHE A 65 15.00 -11.38 -1.84
N VAL A 66 14.41 -10.46 -1.08
CA VAL A 66 14.83 -10.20 0.31
C VAL A 66 14.65 -11.46 1.17
N LEU A 67 13.51 -12.15 1.03
CA LEU A 67 13.24 -13.40 1.74
C LEU A 67 14.27 -14.49 1.36
N GLN A 68 14.58 -14.62 0.06
CA GLN A 68 15.58 -15.56 -0.42
C GLN A 68 16.96 -15.25 0.16
N ILE A 69 17.37 -13.98 0.20
CA ILE A 69 18.65 -13.55 0.79
C ILE A 69 18.70 -13.87 2.28
N CYS A 70 17.63 -13.56 3.03
CA CYS A 70 17.54 -13.84 4.46
C CYS A 70 17.65 -15.35 4.73
N GLY A 71 16.94 -16.18 3.96
CA GLY A 71 17.04 -17.64 4.08
C GLY A 71 18.44 -18.18 3.79
N GLN A 72 19.14 -17.64 2.79
CA GLN A 72 20.53 -18.04 2.52
C GLN A 72 21.50 -17.61 3.63
N LEU A 73 21.31 -16.43 4.22
CA LEU A 73 22.10 -15.96 5.38
C LEU A 73 21.91 -16.88 6.59
N GLU A 74 20.68 -17.29 6.86
CA GLU A 74 20.35 -18.15 7.98
C GLU A 74 20.93 -19.55 7.82
N ILE A 75 20.83 -20.15 6.63
CA ILE A 75 21.48 -21.43 6.32
C ILE A 75 23.01 -21.34 6.53
N LEU A 76 23.63 -20.23 6.13
CA LEU A 76 25.06 -20.00 6.36
C LEU A 76 25.38 -19.87 7.85
N SER A 77 24.53 -19.19 8.62
CA SER A 77 24.67 -19.07 10.07
C SER A 77 24.61 -20.44 10.75
N HIS A 78 23.64 -21.28 10.38
CA HIS A 78 23.53 -22.64 10.91
C HIS A 78 24.73 -23.51 10.54
N GLN A 79 25.24 -23.39 9.30
CA GLN A 79 26.48 -24.07 8.88
C GLN A 79 27.69 -23.61 9.68
N LEU A 80 27.76 -22.31 10.03
CA LEU A 80 28.84 -21.76 10.83
C LEU A 80 28.79 -22.28 12.28
N LEU A 81 27.60 -22.32 12.89
CA LEU A 81 27.43 -22.81 14.26
C LEU A 81 27.74 -24.31 14.39
N ALA A 82 27.36 -25.12 13.39
CA ALA A 82 27.65 -26.54 13.36
C ALA A 82 29.17 -26.87 13.35
N LEU A 83 30.03 -25.93 12.93
CA LEU A 83 31.48 -26.11 12.96
C LEU A 83 32.05 -26.21 14.38
N ASN A 84 31.33 -25.72 15.39
CA ASN A 84 31.78 -25.77 16.77
C ASN A 84 31.81 -27.21 17.33
N GLU A 85 31.08 -28.14 16.73
CA GLU A 85 31.06 -29.56 17.14
C GLU A 85 32.10 -30.42 16.41
N VAL A 86 32.65 -29.92 15.30
CA VAL A 86 33.64 -30.64 14.48
C VAL A 86 35.01 -30.55 15.14
N THR A 87 35.69 -31.70 15.31
CA THR A 87 37.01 -31.75 15.96
C THR A 87 38.17 -31.75 14.95
N ASP A 88 37.92 -32.13 13.69
CA ASP A 88 38.95 -32.21 12.65
C ASP A 88 39.26 -30.83 12.02
N SER A 89 40.50 -30.36 12.20
CA SER A 89 40.95 -29.06 11.72
C SER A 89 40.91 -28.92 10.20
N ASN A 90 41.15 -30.01 9.46
CA ASN A 90 41.12 -29.96 7.99
C ASN A 90 39.69 -29.82 7.46
N GLU A 91 38.73 -30.47 8.11
CA GLU A 91 37.31 -30.41 7.77
C GLU A 91 36.70 -29.02 8.06
N ILE A 92 37.12 -28.39 9.17
CA ILE A 92 36.76 -27.01 9.52
C ILE A 92 37.23 -26.04 8.44
N ILE A 93 38.50 -26.12 8.03
CA ILE A 93 39.07 -25.22 7.01
C ILE A 93 38.32 -25.35 5.68
N GLN A 94 37.99 -26.57 5.27
CA GLN A 94 37.26 -26.82 4.02
C GLN A 94 35.81 -26.32 4.06
N SER A 95 35.15 -26.50 5.20
CA SER A 95 33.78 -25.99 5.41
C SER A 95 33.74 -24.47 5.47
N LEU A 96 34.69 -23.82 6.16
CA LEU A 96 34.83 -22.37 6.17
C LEU A 96 35.08 -21.80 4.76
N LYS A 97 35.91 -22.46 3.96
CA LYS A 97 36.13 -22.07 2.56
C LYS A 97 34.83 -22.13 1.75
N THR A 98 34.04 -23.19 1.96
CA THR A 98 32.74 -23.35 1.30
C THR A 98 31.73 -22.28 1.73
N ILE A 99 31.66 -21.98 3.03
CA ILE A 99 30.82 -20.90 3.58
C ILE A 99 31.23 -19.55 2.99
N ASN A 100 32.53 -19.25 2.95
CA ASN A 100 33.03 -17.99 2.43
C ASN A 100 32.71 -17.80 0.93
N ILE A 101 32.84 -18.87 0.12
CA ILE A 101 32.43 -18.85 -1.29
C ILE A 101 30.93 -18.57 -1.44
N LYS A 102 30.08 -19.25 -0.65
CA LYS A 102 28.62 -19.02 -0.68
C LYS A 102 28.26 -17.59 -0.24
N LEU A 103 28.92 -17.08 0.79
CA LEU A 103 28.74 -15.72 1.29
C LEU A 103 29.12 -14.69 0.21
N GLN A 104 30.25 -14.89 -0.47
CA GLN A 104 30.69 -14.02 -1.57
C GLN A 104 29.69 -14.05 -2.75
N CYS A 105 29.18 -15.22 -3.09
CA CYS A 105 28.14 -15.36 -4.12
C CYS A 105 26.86 -14.61 -3.74
N LEU A 106 26.44 -14.70 -2.47
CA LEU A 106 25.28 -13.99 -1.96
C LEU A 106 25.46 -12.47 -2.04
N TYR A 107 26.63 -11.94 -1.65
CA TYR A 107 26.92 -10.52 -1.79
C TYR A 107 26.92 -10.06 -3.25
N SER A 108 27.49 -10.86 -4.16
CA SER A 108 27.43 -10.57 -5.60
C SER A 108 26.00 -10.53 -6.15
N PHE A 109 25.12 -11.41 -5.65
CA PHE A 109 23.68 -11.38 -5.97
C PHE A 109 23.01 -10.11 -5.42
N ILE A 110 23.28 -9.74 -4.17
CA ILE A 110 22.77 -8.50 -3.56
C ILE A 110 23.20 -7.27 -4.37
N ASP A 111 24.44 -7.22 -4.84
CA ASP A 111 24.92 -6.09 -5.64
C ASP A 111 24.26 -6.04 -7.02
N SER A 112 24.03 -7.20 -7.65
CA SER A 112 23.26 -7.30 -8.90
C SER A 112 21.81 -6.82 -8.71
N LEU A 113 21.20 -7.17 -7.57
CA LEU A 113 19.85 -6.75 -7.21
C LEU A 113 19.79 -5.23 -7.01
N LYS A 114 20.74 -4.67 -6.27
CA LYS A 114 20.86 -3.21 -6.10
C LYS A 114 21.01 -2.51 -7.46
N SER A 115 21.95 -2.92 -8.30
CA SER A 115 22.18 -2.26 -9.58
C SER A 115 20.96 -2.23 -10.50
N ASN A 116 20.13 -3.28 -10.47
CA ASN A 116 18.92 -3.37 -11.31
C ASN A 116 17.71 -2.64 -10.72
N PHE A 117 17.58 -2.59 -9.40
CA PHE A 117 16.34 -2.15 -8.73
C PHE A 117 16.50 -0.93 -7.80
N MET A 118 17.70 -0.37 -7.63
CA MET A 118 17.98 0.72 -6.67
C MET A 118 17.04 1.92 -6.81
N ILE A 119 16.82 2.40 -8.04
CA ILE A 119 15.95 3.56 -8.30
C ILE A 119 14.51 3.26 -7.84
N LEU A 120 14.03 2.06 -8.12
CA LEU A 120 12.67 1.65 -7.77
C LEU A 120 12.52 1.48 -6.24
N PHE A 121 13.53 0.92 -5.56
CA PHE A 121 13.53 0.87 -4.09
C PHE A 121 13.51 2.24 -3.45
N GLU A 122 14.36 3.15 -3.93
CA GLU A 122 14.44 4.50 -3.40
C GLU A 122 13.11 5.24 -3.60
N TYR A 123 12.47 5.05 -4.75
CA TYR A 123 11.15 5.60 -5.02
C TYR A 123 10.08 5.02 -4.08
N GLN A 124 10.00 3.70 -3.94
CA GLN A 124 8.98 3.05 -3.11
C GLN A 124 9.12 3.42 -1.63
N ILE A 125 10.34 3.43 -1.10
CA ILE A 125 10.58 3.85 0.29
C ILE A 125 10.17 5.31 0.49
N LYS A 126 10.54 6.23 -0.42
CA LYS A 126 10.12 7.63 -0.32
C LYS A 126 8.60 7.78 -0.41
N VAL A 127 7.95 7.10 -1.35
CA VAL A 127 6.49 7.10 -1.46
C VAL A 127 5.86 6.62 -0.16
N ALA A 128 6.34 5.53 0.44
CA ALA A 128 5.85 5.04 1.73
C ALA A 128 6.09 6.04 2.87
N ILE A 129 7.28 6.65 2.95
CA ILE A 129 7.64 7.68 3.94
C ILE A 129 6.72 8.89 3.87
N PHE A 130 6.27 9.30 2.68
CA PHE A 130 5.31 10.39 2.55
C PHE A 130 3.87 9.92 2.77
N LEU A 131 3.45 8.84 2.10
CA LEU A 131 2.05 8.40 2.09
C LEU A 131 1.54 8.04 3.50
N VAL A 132 2.37 7.39 4.32
CA VAL A 132 1.96 6.91 5.65
C VAL A 132 1.68 8.08 6.62
N PRO A 133 2.57 9.07 6.83
CA PRO A 133 2.27 10.23 7.65
C PRO A 133 1.09 11.08 7.14
N PHE A 134 0.96 11.25 5.82
CA PHE A 134 -0.17 11.99 5.25
C PHE A 134 -1.51 11.29 5.51
N ALA A 135 -1.54 9.96 5.35
CA ALA A 135 -2.69 9.14 5.72
C ALA A 135 -3.03 9.28 7.21
N LEU A 136 -2.02 9.17 8.09
CA LEU A 136 -2.18 9.33 9.54
C LEU A 136 -2.69 10.73 9.92
N PHE A 137 -2.15 11.78 9.30
CA PHE A 137 -2.58 13.16 9.54
C PHE A 137 -4.04 13.37 9.14
N GLN A 138 -4.47 12.85 8.00
CA GLN A 138 -5.86 12.93 7.56
C GLN A 138 -6.82 12.27 8.56
N ILE A 139 -6.43 11.13 9.12
CA ILE A 139 -7.20 10.44 10.17
C ILE A 139 -7.26 11.30 11.43
N PHE A 140 -6.12 11.83 11.87
CA PHE A 140 -6.04 12.67 13.06
C PHE A 140 -6.95 13.89 12.97
N GLN A 141 -6.95 14.57 11.83
CA GLN A 141 -7.83 15.71 11.57
C GLN A 141 -9.32 15.29 11.56
N GLY A 142 -9.65 14.11 11.02
CA GLY A 142 -10.99 13.55 11.05
C GLY A 142 -11.50 13.30 12.48
N VAL A 143 -10.66 12.71 13.33
CA VAL A 143 -10.98 12.46 14.75
C VAL A 143 -11.14 13.77 15.52
N LYS A 144 -10.23 14.74 15.32
CA LYS A 144 -10.27 16.06 15.96
C LYS A 144 -11.54 16.83 15.60
N LEU A 145 -11.98 16.77 14.34
CA LEU A 145 -13.23 17.37 13.90
C LEU A 145 -14.44 16.75 14.63
N ARG A 146 -14.47 15.42 14.76
CA ARG A 146 -15.53 14.70 15.49
C ARG A 146 -15.58 15.12 16.95
N GLU A 147 -14.43 15.22 17.62
CA GLU A 147 -14.33 15.67 19.01
C GLU A 147 -14.80 17.13 19.17
N SER A 148 -14.43 18.01 18.24
CA SER A 148 -14.87 19.42 18.24
C SER A 148 -16.38 19.56 18.06
N ILE A 149 -16.97 18.74 17.18
CA ILE A 149 -18.44 18.68 16.98
C ILE A 149 -19.12 18.17 18.26
N TYR A 150 -18.58 17.15 18.91
CA TYR A 150 -19.12 16.65 20.17
C TYR A 150 -19.07 17.72 21.27
N CYS A 151 -17.94 18.42 21.39
CA CYS A 151 -17.70 19.44 22.42
C CYS A 151 -18.35 20.80 22.14
N CYS A 152 -19.07 21.00 21.04
CA CYS A 152 -19.64 22.30 20.66
C CYS A 152 -20.79 22.79 21.56
N GLY A 153 -21.13 22.04 22.63
CA GLY A 153 -22.16 22.43 23.60
C GLY A 153 -23.59 22.33 23.05
N TRP A 154 -23.80 21.60 21.95
CA TRP A 154 -25.10 21.42 21.30
C TRP A 154 -26.20 20.89 22.25
N GLU A 155 -25.82 20.19 23.31
CA GLU A 155 -26.71 19.68 24.36
C GLU A 155 -27.43 20.79 25.13
N LYS A 156 -26.78 21.95 25.30
CA LYS A 156 -27.33 23.11 26.00
C LYS A 156 -28.28 23.94 25.13
N GLN A 157 -28.36 23.63 23.83
CA GLN A 157 -29.12 24.41 22.85
C GLN A 157 -30.58 23.93 22.77
N SER A 158 -31.54 24.79 23.09
CA SER A 158 -32.98 24.43 23.06
C SER A 158 -33.54 24.18 21.65
N ASN A 159 -32.83 24.56 20.59
CA ASN A 159 -33.32 24.44 19.21
C ASN A 159 -33.14 23.01 18.66
N ILE A 160 -34.27 22.32 18.43
CA ILE A 160 -34.32 20.95 17.93
C ILE A 160 -33.62 20.79 16.56
N LYS A 161 -33.63 21.82 15.70
CA LYS A 161 -33.01 21.75 14.37
C LYS A 161 -31.49 21.68 14.49
N ILE A 162 -30.90 22.47 15.38
CA ILE A 162 -29.44 22.49 15.63
C ILE A 162 -28.99 21.13 16.17
N ARG A 163 -29.71 20.57 17.15
CA ARG A 163 -29.40 19.26 17.72
C ARG A 163 -29.45 18.14 16.67
N LYS A 164 -30.48 18.13 15.82
CA LYS A 164 -30.61 17.17 14.71
C LYS A 164 -29.48 17.32 13.69
N THR A 165 -29.09 18.54 13.35
CA THR A 165 -27.97 18.79 12.42
C THR A 165 -26.64 18.30 12.99
N VAL A 166 -26.36 18.56 14.27
CA VAL A 166 -25.12 18.11 14.93
C VAL A 166 -25.08 16.58 15.05
N LEU A 167 -26.20 15.93 15.41
CA LEU A 167 -26.32 14.47 15.40
C LEU A 167 -26.07 13.88 13.99
N LEU A 168 -26.60 14.52 12.95
CA LEU A 168 -26.37 14.11 11.57
C LEU A 168 -24.90 14.29 11.15
N MET A 169 -24.25 15.39 11.57
CA MET A 169 -22.82 15.61 11.36
C MET A 169 -21.98 14.54 12.07
N MET A 170 -22.25 14.23 13.35
CA MET A 170 -21.57 13.18 14.09
C MET A 170 -21.73 11.80 13.43
N THR A 171 -22.94 11.48 12.97
CA THR A 171 -23.22 10.22 12.25
C THR A 171 -22.42 10.12 10.95
N ARG A 172 -22.22 11.24 10.24
CA ARG A 172 -21.39 11.29 9.04
C ARG A 172 -19.89 11.25 9.32
N CYS A 173 -19.43 11.89 10.40
CA CYS A 173 -18.04 11.87 10.83
C CYS A 173 -17.60 10.53 11.46
N ASN A 174 -18.54 9.62 11.76
CA ASN A 174 -18.21 8.27 12.21
C ASN A 174 -17.49 7.45 11.12
N ASN A 175 -17.73 7.82 9.85
CA ASN A 175 -16.90 7.42 8.72
C ASN A 175 -16.02 8.62 8.36
N PRO A 176 -14.78 8.74 8.87
CA PRO A 176 -13.90 9.81 8.44
C PRO A 176 -13.82 9.78 6.91
N PRO A 177 -13.68 10.93 6.23
CA PRO A 177 -13.39 10.94 4.81
C PRO A 177 -11.97 10.37 4.63
N SER A 178 -11.81 9.06 4.73
CA SER A 178 -10.58 8.37 4.41
C SER A 178 -10.48 8.30 2.90
N ILE A 179 -9.29 8.55 2.35
CA ILE A 179 -8.98 8.11 1.00
C ILE A 179 -9.27 6.60 0.97
N ARG A 180 -10.28 6.20 0.19
CA ARG A 180 -10.65 4.80 0.02
C ARG A 180 -9.88 4.29 -1.19
N SER A 181 -9.01 3.31 -0.97
CA SER A 181 -8.60 2.42 -2.05
C SER A 181 -9.78 1.49 -2.39
N VAL A 182 -9.74 0.85 -3.55
CA VAL A 182 -10.76 -0.12 -4.00
C VAL A 182 -10.91 -1.28 -3.01
N PHE A 183 -9.86 -1.63 -2.27
CA PHE A 183 -9.82 -2.80 -1.39
C PHE A 183 -9.86 -2.45 0.11
N TYR A 184 -9.23 -1.35 0.53
CA TYR A 184 -9.14 -0.99 1.94
C TYR A 184 -9.29 0.53 2.17
N PRO A 185 -10.00 0.95 3.23
CA PRO A 185 -9.94 2.32 3.71
C PRO A 185 -8.54 2.60 4.25
N VAL A 186 -7.93 3.71 3.85
CA VAL A 186 -6.66 4.14 4.43
C VAL A 186 -6.95 4.74 5.82
N ASN A 187 -6.95 3.89 6.85
CA ASN A 187 -7.22 4.23 8.24
C ASN A 187 -6.18 3.57 9.19
N LEU A 188 -6.20 3.94 10.48
CA LEU A 188 -5.26 3.43 11.49
C LEU A 188 -5.44 1.93 11.74
N GLU A 189 -6.66 1.43 11.56
CA GLU A 189 -7.00 0.01 11.72
C GLU A 189 -6.34 -0.84 10.63
N THR A 190 -6.41 -0.41 9.36
CA THR A 190 -5.71 -1.05 8.23
C THR A 190 -4.19 -1.02 8.44
N PHE A 191 -3.64 0.07 8.97
CA PHE A 191 -2.22 0.14 9.31
C PHE A 191 -1.85 -0.83 10.45
N SER A 192 -2.64 -0.84 11.53
CA SER A 192 -2.46 -1.76 12.65
C SER A 192 -2.57 -3.22 12.21
N GLU A 193 -3.49 -3.51 11.29
CA GLU A 193 -3.66 -4.82 10.69
C GLU A 193 -2.45 -5.21 9.86
N ALA A 194 -1.92 -4.29 9.04
CA ALA A 194 -0.70 -4.52 8.29
C ALA A 194 0.50 -4.81 9.23
N CYS A 195 0.66 -4.05 10.31
CA CYS A 195 1.70 -4.32 11.31
C CYS A 195 1.52 -5.69 11.98
N ARG A 196 0.28 -6.07 12.29
CA ARG A 196 -0.05 -7.38 12.88
C ARG A 196 0.27 -8.52 11.92
N GLN A 197 -0.06 -8.37 10.64
CA GLN A 197 0.26 -9.35 9.59
C GLN A 197 1.78 -9.48 9.41
N SER A 198 2.51 -8.38 9.34
CA SER A 198 3.98 -8.41 9.28
C SER A 198 4.60 -9.12 10.48
N TYR A 199 4.09 -8.86 11.69
CA TYR A 199 4.54 -9.53 12.91
C TYR A 199 4.19 -11.02 12.92
N ALA A 200 3.01 -11.41 12.43
CA ALA A 200 2.63 -12.80 12.29
C ALA A 200 3.54 -13.55 11.30
N ILE A 201 3.83 -12.95 10.14
CA ILE A 201 4.78 -13.52 9.17
C ILE A 201 6.16 -13.67 9.81
N PHE A 202 6.65 -12.64 10.50
CA PHE A 202 7.93 -12.71 11.21
C PHE A 202 7.98 -13.86 12.23
N ASN A 203 6.93 -14.03 13.03
CA ASN A 203 6.87 -15.12 14.00
C ASN A 203 6.79 -16.50 13.34
N ILE A 204 6.03 -16.64 12.24
CA ILE A 204 5.96 -17.91 11.48
C ILE A 204 7.33 -18.23 10.92
N MET A 205 8.04 -17.23 10.38
CA MET A 205 9.42 -17.44 9.94
C MET A 205 10.28 -17.90 11.11
N ASN A 206 10.33 -17.12 12.19
CA ASN A 206 11.14 -17.47 13.34
C ASN A 206 10.83 -18.87 13.92
N ALA A 207 9.58 -19.34 13.83
CA ALA A 207 9.17 -20.67 14.27
C ALA A 207 9.47 -21.79 13.25
N ALA A 208 9.44 -21.51 11.95
CA ALA A 208 9.78 -22.49 10.90
C ALA A 208 11.28 -22.79 10.87
N TRP A 209 12.10 -21.88 11.40
CA TRP A 209 13.55 -21.95 11.39
C TRP A 209 14.20 -22.13 12.78
N SER A 210 13.39 -22.23 13.85
CA SER A 210 13.81 -22.69 15.21
C SER A 210 13.76 -24.20 15.35
#